data_AF-A0A7S1AYR4-F1
#
_entry.id   AF-A0A7S1AYR4-F1
#
_cell.length_a   1.000
_cell.length_b   1.000
_cell.length_c   1.000
_cell.angle_alpha   90.00
_cell.angle_beta   90.00
_cell.angle_gamma   90.00
#
_symmetry.space_group_name_H-M   'P 1'
#
loop_
_entity.id
_entity.type
_entity.pdbx_description
1 polymer ?
#
loop_
_entity_poly.entity_id
_entity_poly.type
_entity_poly.pdbx_seq_one_letter_code
_entity_poly.pdbx_strand_id
1 'polypeptide(L)'
;MQLVAPGEFLNGVVFALFLLFVSGFGLFLFGELHKMCVITEASKLGLVSTVMDKIFPFPHHKYSFNLTHVLLFGILVALLSMVHHPAQDVIRADNEKETKKANRKKEAKSD
;
A
#
# COMPACT_ATOMS: atom_id res chain seq x y z
N MET A 1 -27.36 -5.63 11.25
CA MET A 1 -25.94 -5.30 11.05
C MET A 1 -25.64 -5.35 9.56
N GLN A 2 -25.60 -4.20 8.89
CA GLN A 2 -25.17 -4.10 7.50
C GLN A 2 -23.76 -3.51 7.55
N LEU A 3 -22.75 -4.38 7.46
CA LEU A 3 -21.36 -4.08 7.83
C LEU A 3 -20.67 -3.06 6.90
N VAL A 4 -21.15 -2.88 5.67
CA VAL A 4 -20.62 -1.92 4.68
C VAL A 4 -21.72 -1.55 3.68
N ALA A 5 -21.81 -0.28 3.27
CA ALA A 5 -22.66 0.14 2.17
C ALA A 5 -22.14 -0.46 0.85
N PRO A 6 -22.98 -1.05 -0.03
CA PRO A 6 -22.50 -1.78 -1.21
C PRO A 6 -21.61 -0.96 -2.16
N GLY A 7 -21.74 0.37 -2.17
CA GLY A 7 -20.83 1.26 -2.92
C GLY A 7 -19.39 1.26 -2.39
N GLU A 8 -19.20 1.17 -1.08
CA GLU A 8 -17.89 1.10 -0.44
C GLU A 8 -17.21 -0.28 -0.66
N PHE A 9 -18.02 -1.33 -0.85
CA PHE A 9 -17.50 -2.65 -1.19
C PHE A 9 -16.82 -2.65 -2.58
N LEU A 10 -17.43 -1.99 -3.57
CA LEU A 10 -16.85 -1.88 -4.91
C LEU A 10 -15.53 -1.09 -4.88
N ASN A 11 -15.46 -0.01 -4.10
CA ASN A 11 -14.21 0.73 -3.89
C ASN A 11 -13.10 -0.15 -3.30
N GLY A 12 -13.42 -1.02 -2.34
CA GLY A 12 -12.47 -1.98 -1.76
C GLY A 12 -11.92 -2.97 -2.79
N VAL A 13 -12.77 -3.49 -3.68
CA VAL A 13 -12.35 -4.42 -4.75
C VAL A 13 -11.45 -3.71 -5.76
N VAL A 14 -11.82 -2.50 -6.18
CA VAL A 14 -11.01 -1.69 -7.11
C VAL A 14 -9.65 -1.38 -6.48
N PHE A 15 -9.62 -0.98 -5.20
CA PHE A 15 -8.38 -0.74 -4.47
C PHE A 15 -7.50 -1.99 -4.40
N ALA A 16 -8.06 -3.17 -4.13
CA ALA A 16 -7.31 -4.42 -4.08
C ALA A 16 -6.67 -4.78 -5.45
N LEU A 17 -7.36 -4.52 -6.55
CA LEU A 17 -6.80 -4.73 -7.90
C LEU A 17 -5.61 -3.79 -8.16
N PHE A 18 -5.75 -2.49 -7.85
CA PHE A 18 -4.65 -1.55 -7.98
C PHE A 18 -3.47 -1.90 -7.08
N LEU A 19 -3.74 -2.29 -5.82
CA LEU A 19 -2.74 -2.74 -4.87
C LEU A 19 -1.94 -3.93 -5.41
N LEU A 20 -2.60 -4.89 -6.06
CA LEU A 20 -1.94 -6.06 -6.67
C LEU A 20 -0.98 -5.66 -7.81
N PHE A 21 -1.40 -4.71 -8.67
CA PHE A 21 -0.54 -4.23 -9.75
C PHE A 21 0.65 -3.44 -9.21
N VAL A 22 0.44 -2.55 -8.24
CA VAL A 22 1.50 -1.75 -7.62
C VAL A 22 2.47 -2.64 -6.85
N SER A 23 1.96 -3.61 -6.09
CA SER A 23 2.79 -4.56 -5.34
C SER A 23 3.60 -5.46 -6.28
N GLY A 24 2.99 -5.94 -7.35
CA GLY A 24 3.66 -6.74 -8.37
C GLY A 24 4.78 -5.97 -9.08
N PHE A 25 4.50 -4.74 -9.50
CA PHE A 25 5.49 -3.88 -10.15
C PHE A 25 6.64 -3.49 -9.21
N GLY A 26 6.34 -3.15 -7.95
CA GLY A 26 7.37 -2.81 -6.96
C GLY A 26 8.32 -3.96 -6.67
N LEU A 27 7.80 -5.18 -6.48
CA LEU A 27 8.61 -6.39 -6.29
C LEU A 27 9.39 -6.77 -7.54
N PHE A 28 8.82 -6.56 -8.74
CA PHE A 28 9.53 -6.78 -10.00
C PHE A 28 10.74 -5.86 -10.14
N LEU A 29 10.57 -4.56 -9.87
CA LEU A 29 11.67 -3.59 -9.84
C LEU A 29 12.72 -3.98 -8.79
N PHE A 30 12.29 -4.37 -7.60
CA PHE A 30 13.21 -4.81 -6.55
C PHE A 30 14.03 -6.04 -6.96
N GLY A 31 13.39 -7.00 -7.64
CA GLY A 31 14.08 -8.18 -8.19
C GLY A 31 15.12 -7.83 -9.25
N GLU A 32 14.81 -6.91 -10.17
CA GLU A 32 15.77 -6.48 -11.20
C GLU A 32 16.89 -5.61 -10.60
N LEU A 33 16.59 -4.77 -9.61
CA LEU A 33 17.60 -4.01 -8.86
C LEU A 33 18.54 -4.93 -8.08
N HIS A 34 18.00 -5.96 -7.41
CA HIS A 34 18.81 -6.96 -6.69
C HIS A 34 19.73 -7.70 -7.66
N LYS A 35 19.20 -8.15 -8.81
CA LYS A 35 19.99 -8.76 -9.87
C LYS A 35 21.06 -7.81 -10.40
N MET A 36 20.74 -6.54 -10.59
CA MET A 36 21.69 -5.54 -11.08
C MET A 36 22.83 -5.27 -10.08
N CYS A 37 22.50 -5.11 -8.80
CA CYS A 37 23.45 -4.81 -7.72
C CYS A 37 24.33 -6.00 -7.32
N VAL A 38 23.76 -7.23 -7.32
CA VAL A 38 24.47 -8.42 -6.84
C VAL A 38 25.16 -9.20 -7.97
N ILE A 39 24.62 -9.19 -9.20
CA ILE A 39 25.15 -10.01 -10.31
C ILE A 39 25.97 -9.18 -11.30
N THR A 40 25.50 -8.00 -11.74
CA THR A 40 26.19 -7.24 -12.80
C THR A 40 27.20 -6.20 -12.31
N GLU A 41 26.96 -5.56 -11.17
CA GLU A 41 27.78 -4.41 -10.68
C GLU A 41 28.43 -4.67 -9.30
N ALA A 42 28.52 -5.94 -8.87
CA ALA A 42 29.15 -6.30 -7.58
C ALA A 42 30.59 -5.79 -7.45
N SER A 43 31.31 -5.68 -8.57
CA SER A 43 32.69 -5.17 -8.62
C SER A 43 32.81 -3.65 -8.45
N LYS A 44 31.75 -2.87 -8.67
CA LYS A 44 31.74 -1.39 -8.57
C LYS A 44 31.01 -0.88 -7.33
N LEU A 45 30.05 -1.65 -6.82
CA LEU A 45 29.23 -1.30 -5.64
C LEU A 45 29.65 -2.00 -4.34
N GLY A 46 30.73 -2.80 -4.37
CA GLY A 46 31.39 -3.56 -3.28
C GLY A 46 30.74 -3.61 -1.88
N LEU A 47 30.64 -2.48 -1.17
CA LEU A 47 30.02 -2.42 0.16
C LEU A 47 28.49 -2.64 0.13
N VAL A 48 27.81 -2.07 -0.86
CA VAL A 48 26.35 -2.16 -1.03
C VAL A 48 25.94 -3.57 -1.47
N SER A 49 26.71 -4.20 -2.36
CA SER A 49 26.47 -5.59 -2.76
C SER A 49 26.66 -6.56 -1.59
N THR A 50 27.71 -6.37 -0.79
CA THR A 50 27.97 -7.20 0.42
C THR A 50 26.88 -7.05 1.47
N VAL A 51 26.38 -5.82 1.69
CA VAL A 51 25.28 -5.56 2.63
C VAL A 51 23.97 -6.14 2.12
N MET A 52 23.68 -6.00 0.82
CA MET A 52 22.47 -6.55 0.22
C MET A 52 22.45 -8.08 0.27
N ASP A 53 23.57 -8.74 0.00
CA ASP A 53 23.71 -10.21 0.07
C ASP A 53 23.61 -10.74 1.52
N LYS A 54 24.03 -9.92 2.49
CA LYS A 54 23.94 -10.25 3.93
C LYS A 54 22.55 -10.03 4.52
N ILE A 55 21.83 -8.99 4.07
CA ILE A 55 20.46 -8.69 4.53
C ILE A 55 19.45 -9.59 3.83
N PHE A 56 19.66 -9.89 2.55
CA PHE A 56 18.76 -10.71 1.74
C PHE A 56 19.52 -11.87 1.06
N PRO A 57 19.94 -12.89 1.84
CA PRO A 57 20.59 -14.08 1.29
C PRO A 57 19.56 -14.95 0.56
N PHE A 58 19.22 -14.59 -0.68
CA PHE A 58 18.33 -15.38 -1.52
C PHE A 58 19.06 -16.64 -2.01
N PRO A 59 18.45 -17.84 -1.90
CA PRO A 59 19.08 -19.08 -2.37
C PRO A 59 19.44 -18.96 -3.85
N HIS A 60 20.72 -19.24 -4.18
CA HIS A 60 21.32 -19.07 -5.51
C HIS A 60 21.37 -17.62 -6.06
N HIS A 61 21.27 -16.59 -5.20
CA HIS A 61 21.12 -15.17 -5.59
C HIS A 61 19.94 -14.93 -6.55
N LYS A 62 18.97 -15.86 -6.60
CA LYS A 62 17.80 -15.78 -7.45
C LYS A 62 16.63 -15.27 -6.63
N TYR A 63 16.19 -14.07 -6.96
CA TYR A 63 14.95 -13.52 -6.46
C TYR A 63 13.76 -14.33 -6.99
N SER A 64 13.02 -14.98 -6.09
CA SER A 64 11.86 -15.80 -6.44
C SER A 64 10.60 -14.93 -6.51
N PHE A 65 10.21 -14.54 -7.71
CA PHE A 65 8.99 -13.77 -7.93
C PHE A 65 7.81 -14.72 -8.19
N ASN A 66 6.89 -14.82 -7.23
CA ASN A 66 5.68 -15.63 -7.34
C ASN A 66 4.46 -14.83 -6.84
N LEU A 67 3.26 -15.23 -7.24
CA LEU A 67 2.01 -14.58 -6.83
C LEU A 67 1.89 -14.45 -5.30
N THR A 68 2.35 -15.45 -4.55
CA THR A 68 2.35 -15.42 -3.08
C THR A 68 3.17 -14.27 -2.51
N HIS A 69 4.34 -13.95 -3.09
CA HIS A 69 5.16 -12.81 -2.66
C HIS A 69 4.46 -11.48 -2.97
N VAL A 70 3.81 -11.40 -4.13
CA VAL A 70 3.03 -10.23 -4.54
C VAL A 70 1.86 -9.96 -3.60
N LEU A 71 1.17 -11.03 -3.19
CA LEU A 71 0.08 -10.94 -2.22
C LEU A 71 0.58 -10.58 -0.81
N LEU A 72 1.64 -11.22 -0.33
CA LEU A 72 2.26 -10.91 0.97
C LEU A 72 2.72 -9.46 1.05
N PHE A 73 3.41 -8.97 0.02
CA PHE A 73 3.83 -7.58 -0.05
C PHE A 73 2.65 -6.61 -0.15
N GLY A 74 1.63 -6.94 -0.94
CA GLY A 74 0.39 -6.17 -1.00
C GLY A 74 -0.28 -6.06 0.38
N ILE A 75 -0.39 -7.17 1.12
CA ILE A 75 -0.95 -7.17 2.48
C ILE A 75 -0.12 -6.28 3.42
N LEU A 76 1.21 -6.33 3.34
CA LEU A 76 2.08 -5.45 4.14
C LEU A 76 1.88 -3.97 3.80
N VAL A 77 1.73 -3.63 2.51
CA VAL A 77 1.42 -2.26 2.07
C VAL A 77 0.04 -1.82 2.56
N ALA A 78 -0.95 -2.72 2.53
CA ALA A 78 -2.28 -2.44 3.06
C ALA A 78 -2.26 -2.21 4.58
N LEU A 79 -1.53 -3.04 5.33
CA LEU A 79 -1.31 -2.87 6.77
C LEU A 79 -0.59 -1.54 7.08
N LEU A 80 0.44 -1.20 6.31
CA LEU A 80 1.14 0.08 6.44
C LEU A 80 0.21 1.27 6.15
N SER A 81 -0.67 1.13 5.15
CA SER A 81 -1.66 2.16 4.80
C SER A 81 -2.75 2.34 5.87
N MET A 82 -2.91 1.37 6.78
CA MET A 82 -3.80 1.47 7.93
C MET A 82 -3.14 2.11 9.16
N VAL A 83 -1.83 2.40 9.14
CA VAL A 83 -1.20 3.25 10.15
C VAL A 83 -1.78 4.66 10.02
N HIS A 84 -2.27 5.21 11.13
CA HIS A 84 -3.07 6.45 11.22
C HIS A 84 -2.56 7.53 10.25
N HIS A 85 -3.25 7.69 9.13
CA HIS A 85 -2.99 8.80 8.23
C HIS A 85 -3.74 10.02 8.79
N PRO A 86 -3.08 11.13 9.15
CA PRO A 86 -3.72 12.31 9.76
C PRO A 86 -4.82 12.92 8.87
N ALA A 87 -4.85 12.57 7.58
CA ALA A 87 -5.96 12.93 6.69
C ALA A 87 -7.30 12.29 7.09
N GLN A 88 -7.32 11.12 7.73
CA GLN A 88 -8.57 10.51 8.20
C GLN A 88 -9.23 11.35 9.31
N ASP A 89 -8.44 11.99 10.17
CA ASP A 89 -8.95 12.88 11.21
C ASP A 89 -9.51 14.18 10.62
N VAL A 90 -8.84 14.74 9.60
CA VAL A 90 -9.30 15.93 8.89
C VAL A 90 -10.61 15.64 8.13
N ILE A 91 -10.69 14.50 7.43
CA ILE A 91 -11.91 14.09 6.70
C ILE A 91 -13.08 13.87 7.66
N ARG A 92 -12.84 13.26 8.83
CA ARG A 92 -13.88 13.12 9.86
C ARG A 92 -14.33 14.48 10.39
N ALA A 93 -13.40 15.37 10.70
CA ALA A 93 -13.71 16.70 11.21
C ALA A 93 -14.51 17.54 10.19
N ASP A 94 -14.18 17.45 8.90
CA ASP A 94 -14.90 18.19 7.86
C ASP A 94 -16.28 17.59 7.57
N ASN A 95 -16.42 16.26 7.51
CA ASN A 95 -17.72 15.59 7.41
C ASN A 95 -18.65 15.93 8.59
N GLU A 96 -18.12 16.01 9.81
CA GLU A 96 -18.89 16.43 10.98
C GLU A 96 -19.36 17.89 10.88
N LYS A 97 -18.51 18.80 10.39
CA LYS A 97 -18.88 20.22 10.18
C LYS A 97 -19.96 20.36 9.12
N GLU A 98 -19.85 19.64 8.01
CA GLU A 98 -20.84 19.65 6.93
C GLU A 98 -22.20 19.13 7.42
N THR A 99 -22.19 18.02 8.17
CA THR A 99 -23.41 17.42 8.73
C THR A 99 -24.09 18.36 9.73
N LYS A 100 -23.32 18.99 10.62
CA LYS A 100 -23.85 19.98 11.59
C LYS A 100 -24.44 21.21 10.88
N LYS A 101 -23.81 21.70 9.81
CA LYS A 101 -24.32 22.83 9.00
C LYS A 101 -25.62 22.45 8.27
N ALA A 102 -25.70 21.24 7.73
CA ALA A 102 -26.89 20.75 7.04
C ALA A 102 -28.09 20.62 7.99
N ASN A 103 -27.89 20.13 9.22
CA ASN A 103 -28.96 20.00 10.22
C ASN A 103 -29.48 21.37 10.69
N ARG A 104 -28.59 22.32 10.99
CA ARG A 104 -28.99 23.69 11.37
C ARG A 104 -29.81 24.39 10.28
N LYS A 105 -29.49 24.17 9.00
CA LYS A 105 -30.26 24.71 7.86
C LYS A 105 -31.64 24.07 7.71
N LYS A 106 -31.82 22.83 8.16
CA LYS A 106 -33.12 22.14 8.13
C LYS A 106 -34.01 22.61 9.28
N GLU A 107 -33.46 22.78 10.47
CA GLU A 107 -34.17 23.33 11.64
C GLU A 107 -34.63 24.77 11.39
N ALA A 108 -33.77 25.63 10.83
CA ALA A 108 -34.13 27.01 10.49
C ALA A 108 -35.12 27.16 9.32
N LYS A 109 -35.52 26.06 8.66
CA LYS A 109 -36.54 26.04 7.60
C LYS A 109 -37.87 25.41 8.07
N SER A 110 -37.91 24.84 9.28
CA SER A 110 -39.13 24.23 9.84
C SER A 110 -39.85 25.13 10.85
N ASP A 111 -39.27 26.28 11.21
CA ASP A 111 -39.92 27.42 11.87
C ASP A 111 -40.37 28.46 10.83
#